data_AF-A0A7Y8RU48-F1
#
_entry.id   AF-A0A7Y8RU48-F1
#
_cell.length_a   1.000
_cell.length_b   1.000
_cell.length_c   1.000
_cell.angle_alpha   90.00
_cell.angle_beta   90.00
_cell.angle_gamma   90.00
#
_symmetry.space_group_name_H-M   'P 1'
#
loop_
_entity.id
_entity.type
_entity.pdbx_description
1 polymer ?
#
loop_
_entity_poly.entity_id
_entity_poly.type
_entity_poly.pdbx_seq_one_letter_code
_entity_poly.pdbx_strand_id
1 'polypeptide(L)'
;MPAGDIDLIAPLGTIDAGEAGIRVSGNVNIAALRVVNAANIQTQGKSSGVPLTASVNTSAMSSASAAGAAASQAAEDAARSQQAAARQGRPSIMTVEVLSLGNEPLPQEPAPAQKTSGYNPDSPVQVLGAGPLSEQARARLTDEERKQISL
;
A
#
# COMPACT_ATOMS: atom_id res chain seq x y z
N MET A 1 7.46 19.73 -59.84
CA MET A 1 6.82 21.04 -59.69
C MET A 1 7.13 21.54 -58.28
N PRO A 2 7.60 22.77 -58.09
CA PRO A 2 7.71 23.36 -56.75
C PRO A 2 6.32 23.44 -56.10
N ALA A 3 6.25 23.35 -54.78
CA ALA A 3 5.01 23.58 -54.05
C ALA A 3 4.54 25.04 -54.23
N GLY A 4 3.25 25.24 -54.42
CA GLY A 4 2.67 26.59 -54.57
C GLY A 4 2.23 27.10 -53.20
N ASP A 5 2.62 28.32 -52.86
CA ASP A 5 2.18 29.04 -51.65
C ASP A 5 0.99 29.96 -51.97
N ILE A 6 0.16 30.28 -50.98
CA ILE A 6 -0.94 31.24 -51.10
C ILE A 6 -0.93 32.24 -49.95
N ASP A 7 -1.12 33.52 -50.32
CA ASP A 7 -1.36 34.61 -49.38
C ASP A 7 -2.78 35.17 -49.57
N LEU A 8 -3.55 35.24 -48.49
CA LEU A 8 -4.86 35.88 -48.48
C LEU A 8 -4.84 37.12 -47.57
N ILE A 9 -5.20 38.27 -48.14
CA ILE A 9 -5.04 39.58 -47.49
C ILE A 9 -6.39 40.32 -47.48
N ALA A 10 -6.91 40.56 -46.28
CA ALA A 10 -8.09 41.38 -46.04
C ALA A 10 -7.97 42.14 -44.70
N PRO A 11 -7.06 43.15 -44.57
CA PRO A 11 -6.66 43.72 -43.28
C PRO A 11 -7.80 44.36 -42.49
N LEU A 12 -8.81 44.88 -43.19
CA LEU A 12 -10.03 45.46 -42.62
C LEU A 12 -11.28 44.62 -42.94
N GLY A 13 -11.09 43.46 -43.58
CA GLY A 13 -12.15 42.65 -44.13
C GLY A 13 -12.24 41.26 -43.52
N THR A 14 -13.12 40.45 -44.11
CA THR A 14 -13.31 39.05 -43.74
C THR A 14 -12.91 38.16 -44.90
N ILE A 15 -12.20 37.07 -44.61
CA ILE A 15 -11.98 35.98 -45.57
C ILE A 15 -12.94 34.85 -45.22
N ASP A 16 -13.77 34.44 -46.17
CA ASP A 16 -14.63 33.27 -46.05
C ASP A 16 -14.08 32.14 -46.93
N ALA A 17 -13.58 31.08 -46.31
CA ALA A 17 -13.08 29.90 -47.02
C ALA A 17 -14.16 28.83 -47.25
N GLY A 18 -15.39 29.09 -46.81
CA GLY A 18 -16.50 28.14 -46.78
C GLY A 18 -16.80 27.55 -48.16
N GLU A 19 -16.96 28.40 -49.17
CA GLU A 19 -17.21 27.96 -50.54
C GLU A 19 -15.91 27.67 -51.31
N ALA A 20 -14.81 28.34 -50.93
CA ALA A 20 -13.60 28.38 -51.74
C ALA A 20 -12.80 27.06 -51.76
N GLY A 21 -12.94 26.19 -50.75
CA GLY A 21 -12.28 24.86 -50.73
C GLY A 21 -10.76 24.93 -50.98
N ILE A 22 -10.05 25.77 -50.23
CA ILE A 22 -8.64 26.12 -50.47
C ILE A 22 -7.73 24.92 -50.20
N ARG A 23 -7.01 24.46 -51.23
CA ARG A 23 -6.02 23.37 -51.14
C ARG A 23 -4.66 23.82 -51.66
N VAL A 24 -3.65 23.76 -50.81
CA VAL A 24 -2.32 24.32 -51.09
C VAL A 24 -1.24 23.28 -50.77
N SER A 25 -0.35 23.02 -51.73
CA SER A 25 0.78 22.10 -51.52
C SER A 25 1.92 22.73 -50.74
N GLY A 26 2.04 24.06 -50.79
CA GLY A 26 2.97 24.86 -50.00
C GLY A 26 2.30 25.52 -48.80
N ASN A 27 2.82 26.68 -48.38
CA ASN A 27 2.37 27.41 -47.19
C ASN A 27 1.11 28.24 -47.46
N VAL A 28 0.38 28.54 -46.39
CA VAL A 28 -0.76 29.46 -46.40
C VAL A 28 -0.54 30.56 -45.37
N ASN A 29 -0.54 31.82 -45.82
CA ASN A 29 -0.52 32.97 -44.91
C ASN A 29 -1.80 33.79 -45.07
N ILE A 30 -2.45 34.10 -43.95
CA ILE A 30 -3.69 34.86 -43.93
C ILE A 30 -3.53 36.09 -43.05
N ALA A 31 -3.76 37.25 -43.64
CA ALA A 31 -3.76 38.54 -42.96
C ALA A 31 -5.16 39.17 -43.09
N ALA A 32 -6.06 38.84 -42.16
CA ALA A 32 -7.40 39.42 -42.14
C ALA A 32 -7.90 39.71 -40.73
N LEU A 33 -8.82 40.68 -40.62
CA LEU A 33 -9.49 40.99 -39.37
C LEU A 33 -10.32 39.81 -38.86
N ARG A 34 -10.96 39.10 -39.79
CA ARG A 34 -11.73 37.90 -39.49
C ARG A 34 -11.54 36.85 -40.57
N VAL A 35 -11.44 35.59 -40.15
CA VAL A 35 -11.50 34.44 -41.03
C VAL A 35 -12.69 33.59 -40.61
N VAL A 36 -13.55 33.24 -41.57
CA VAL A 36 -14.75 32.43 -41.36
C VAL A 36 -14.63 31.15 -42.16
N ASN A 37 -15.20 30.06 -41.63
CA ASN A 37 -15.20 28.74 -42.28
C ASN A 37 -13.79 28.23 -42.65
N ALA A 38 -12.80 28.53 -41.82
CA ALA A 38 -11.39 28.21 -42.07
C ALA A 38 -11.10 26.69 -42.11
N ALA A 39 -12.05 25.84 -41.68
CA ALA A 39 -11.96 24.39 -41.79
C ALA A 39 -11.82 23.89 -43.23
N ASN A 40 -12.22 24.69 -44.22
CA ASN A 40 -12.09 24.37 -45.65
C ASN A 40 -10.73 24.78 -46.23
N ILE A 41 -9.78 25.23 -45.40
CA ILE A 41 -8.41 25.55 -45.77
C ILE A 41 -7.53 24.36 -45.42
N GLN A 42 -6.93 23.73 -46.44
CA GLN A 42 -6.04 22.59 -46.28
C GLN A 42 -4.69 22.89 -46.93
N THR A 43 -3.63 22.78 -46.13
CA THR A 43 -2.25 22.98 -46.57
C THR A 43 -1.40 21.78 -46.18
N GLN A 44 -0.49 21.39 -47.07
CA GLN A 44 0.59 20.43 -46.75
C GLN A 44 1.81 21.12 -46.13
N GLY A 45 1.92 22.45 -46.27
CA GLY A 45 2.94 23.28 -45.65
C GLY A 45 2.47 23.93 -44.33
N LYS A 46 3.13 25.02 -43.96
CA LYS A 46 2.79 25.78 -42.75
C LYS A 46 1.56 26.66 -42.98
N SER A 47 0.70 26.73 -41.98
CA SER A 47 -0.44 27.66 -41.96
C SER A 47 -0.22 28.78 -40.94
N SER A 48 -0.40 30.03 -41.37
CA SER A 48 -0.32 31.24 -40.55
C SER A 48 -1.60 32.06 -40.70
N GLY A 49 -2.20 32.51 -39.60
CA GLY A 49 -3.44 33.30 -39.61
C GLY A 49 -4.73 32.52 -39.84
N VAL A 50 -4.66 31.19 -40.00
CA VAL A 50 -5.83 30.30 -39.97
C VAL A 50 -6.24 30.06 -38.52
N PRO A 51 -7.50 30.33 -38.13
CA PRO A 51 -8.01 30.01 -36.80
C PRO A 51 -7.90 28.52 -36.51
N LEU A 52 -7.10 28.15 -35.51
CA LEU A 52 -7.04 26.78 -35.01
C LEU A 52 -8.21 26.56 -34.05
N THR A 53 -9.12 25.65 -34.39
CA THR A 53 -10.09 25.14 -33.41
C THR A 53 -9.33 24.22 -32.45
N ALA A 54 -9.29 24.56 -31.16
CA ALA A 54 -8.73 23.67 -30.15
C ALA A 54 -9.49 22.34 -30.18
N SER A 55 -8.82 21.27 -30.58
CA SER A 55 -9.40 19.94 -30.51
C SER A 55 -9.40 19.49 -29.05
N VAL A 56 -10.58 19.33 -28.47
CA VAL A 56 -10.72 18.72 -27.14
C VAL A 56 -10.56 17.21 -27.27
N ASN A 57 -9.70 16.62 -26.44
CA ASN A 57 -9.51 15.17 -26.41
C ASN A 57 -10.60 14.54 -25.53
N THR A 58 -11.77 14.28 -26.12
CA THR A 58 -12.95 13.75 -25.43
C THR A 58 -12.72 12.33 -24.88
N SER A 59 -11.86 11.53 -25.53
CA SER A 59 -11.49 10.21 -25.04
C SER A 59 -10.61 10.29 -23.79
N ALA A 60 -9.65 11.23 -23.75
CA ALA A 60 -8.88 11.50 -22.53
C ALA A 60 -9.76 11.99 -21.38
N MET A 61 -10.74 12.87 -21.66
CA MET A 61 -11.71 13.33 -20.66
C MET A 61 -12.55 12.18 -20.11
N SER A 62 -13.06 11.30 -20.98
CA SER A 62 -13.86 10.13 -20.56
C SER A 62 -13.03 9.15 -19.72
N SER A 63 -11.79 8.87 -20.13
CA SER A 63 -10.86 8.05 -19.36
C SER A 63 -10.56 8.64 -17.98
N ALA A 64 -10.37 9.96 -17.90
CA ALA A 64 -10.16 10.65 -16.63
C ALA A 64 -11.39 10.54 -15.71
N SER A 65 -12.61 10.69 -16.25
CA SER A 65 -13.85 10.50 -15.47
C SER A 65 -13.98 9.08 -14.93
N ALA A 66 -13.69 8.07 -15.75
CA ALA A 66 -13.72 6.67 -15.31
C ALA A 66 -12.69 6.39 -14.21
N ALA A 67 -11.46 6.91 -14.37
CA ALA A 67 -10.41 6.79 -13.35
C ALA A 67 -10.79 7.48 -12.04
N GLY A 68 -11.40 8.67 -12.11
CA GLY A 68 -11.89 9.39 -10.94
C GLY A 68 -12.97 8.60 -10.19
N ALA A 69 -13.95 8.04 -10.90
CA ALA A 69 -14.99 7.22 -10.30
C ALA A 69 -14.43 5.96 -9.62
N ALA A 70 -13.48 5.28 -10.27
CA ALA A 70 -12.80 4.12 -9.69
C ALA A 70 -12.00 4.48 -8.43
N ALA A 71 -11.32 5.64 -8.43
CA ALA A 71 -10.60 6.14 -7.27
C ALA A 71 -11.53 6.46 -6.09
N SER A 72 -12.68 7.11 -6.36
CA SER A 72 -13.70 7.37 -5.34
C SER A 72 -14.23 6.07 -4.74
N GLN A 73 -14.56 5.07 -5.57
CA GLN A 73 -15.02 3.77 -5.10
C GLN A 73 -13.98 3.07 -4.21
N ALA A 74 -12.71 3.08 -4.63
CA ALA A 74 -11.62 2.49 -3.86
C ALA A 74 -11.43 3.20 -2.50
N ALA A 75 -11.55 4.52 -2.47
CA ALA A 75 -11.46 5.30 -1.23
C ALA A 75 -12.61 4.98 -0.26
N GLU A 76 -13.83 4.85 -0.77
CA GLU A 76 -14.98 4.44 0.04
C GLU A 76 -14.82 3.03 0.62
N ASP A 77 -14.35 2.09 -0.19
CA ASP A 77 -14.14 0.71 0.26
C ASP A 77 -12.99 0.60 1.27
N ALA A 78 -11.92 1.39 1.10
CA ALA A 78 -10.86 1.50 2.11
C ALA A 78 -11.40 2.05 3.44
N ALA A 79 -12.20 3.13 3.39
CA ALA A 79 -12.82 3.70 4.59
C ALA A 79 -13.74 2.70 5.30
N ARG A 80 -14.57 1.96 4.55
CA ARG A 80 -15.44 0.90 5.10
C ARG A 80 -14.62 -0.23 5.73
N SER A 81 -13.55 -0.67 5.08
CA SER A 81 -12.64 -1.69 5.59
C SER A 81 -11.97 -1.25 6.89
N GLN A 82 -11.47 -0.02 6.95
CA GLN A 82 -10.88 0.55 8.17
C GLN A 82 -11.89 0.61 9.32
N GLN A 83 -13.13 1.01 9.03
CA GLN A 83 -14.21 1.00 10.03
C GLN A 83 -14.53 -0.41 10.53
N ALA A 84 -14.53 -1.42 9.65
CA ALA A 84 -14.77 -2.82 10.03
C ALA A 84 -13.63 -3.36 10.90
N ALA A 85 -12.38 -3.13 10.50
CA ALA A 85 -11.19 -3.53 11.26
C ALA A 85 -11.16 -2.89 12.66
N ALA A 86 -11.51 -1.60 12.76
CA ALA A 86 -11.61 -0.90 14.03
C ALA A 86 -12.69 -1.48 14.96
N ARG A 87 -13.78 -2.05 14.42
CA ARG A 87 -14.81 -2.72 15.22
C ARG A 87 -14.36 -4.10 15.71
N GLN A 88 -13.65 -4.84 14.87
CA GLN A 88 -13.12 -6.18 15.21
C GLN A 88 -11.98 -6.11 16.22
N GLY A 89 -11.13 -5.08 16.16
CA GLY A 89 -10.02 -4.87 17.09
C GLY A 89 -10.43 -4.38 18.49
N ARG A 90 -11.73 -4.20 18.78
CA ARG A 90 -12.19 -3.79 20.10
C ARG A 90 -12.27 -5.00 21.04
N PRO A 91 -11.56 -4.98 22.19
CA PRO A 91 -11.64 -6.06 23.17
C PRO A 91 -13.07 -6.18 23.71
N SER A 92 -13.57 -7.41 23.78
CA SER A 92 -14.85 -7.72 24.42
C SER A 92 -14.62 -8.02 25.89
N ILE A 93 -15.24 -7.23 26.78
CA ILE A 93 -15.22 -7.50 28.23
C ILE A 93 -16.50 -8.27 28.56
N MET A 94 -16.35 -9.46 29.13
CA MET A 94 -17.46 -10.26 29.64
C MET A 94 -17.34 -10.37 31.16
N THR A 95 -18.40 -9.99 31.89
CA THR A 95 -18.48 -10.17 33.34
C THR A 95 -19.21 -11.47 33.61
N VAL A 96 -18.56 -12.40 34.32
CA VAL A 96 -19.15 -13.68 34.72
C VAL A 96 -19.40 -13.65 36.22
N GLU A 97 -20.66 -13.81 36.62
CA GLU A 97 -21.05 -13.97 38.03
C GLU A 97 -21.35 -15.44 38.30
N VAL A 98 -20.58 -16.05 39.21
CA VAL A 98 -20.77 -17.45 39.61
C VAL A 98 -21.51 -17.45 40.95
N LEU A 99 -22.77 -17.91 40.93
CA LEU A 99 -23.64 -17.94 42.11
C LEU A 99 -23.22 -19.01 43.14
N SER A 100 -22.69 -20.16 42.68
CA SER A 100 -22.17 -21.22 43.55
C SER A 100 -21.30 -22.18 42.72
N LEU A 101 -20.15 -22.55 43.27
CA LEU A 101 -19.38 -23.71 42.82
C LEU A 101 -19.94 -24.88 43.62
N GLY A 102 -20.72 -25.76 42.99
CA GLY A 102 -21.31 -26.92 43.67
C GLY A 102 -20.26 -27.71 44.47
N ASN A 103 -20.67 -28.36 45.56
CA ASN A 103 -19.79 -29.09 46.50
C ASN A 103 -19.21 -30.40 45.93
N GLU A 104 -19.07 -30.54 44.62
CA GLU A 104 -18.55 -31.76 44.01
C GLU A 104 -17.02 -31.81 44.14
N PRO A 105 -16.44 -32.89 44.71
CA PRO A 105 -14.99 -33.03 44.77
C PRO A 105 -14.43 -33.07 43.35
N LEU A 106 -13.54 -32.14 43.02
CA LEU A 106 -12.83 -32.17 41.75
C LEU A 106 -12.01 -33.48 41.66
N PRO A 107 -12.02 -34.18 40.51
CA PRO A 107 -11.12 -35.30 40.27
C PRO A 107 -9.69 -34.84 40.52
N GLN A 108 -9.01 -35.50 41.45
CA GLN A 108 -7.64 -35.19 41.79
C GLN A 108 -6.77 -35.69 40.62
N GLU A 109 -6.40 -34.76 39.73
CA GLU A 109 -5.48 -35.05 38.64
C GLU A 109 -4.17 -35.55 39.25
N PRO A 110 -3.63 -36.70 38.83
CA PRO A 110 -2.41 -37.23 39.40
C PRO A 110 -1.30 -36.19 39.22
N ALA A 111 -0.73 -35.75 40.35
CA ALA A 111 0.38 -34.82 40.36
C ALA A 111 1.46 -35.33 39.37
N PRO A 112 2.04 -34.45 38.52
CA PRO A 112 3.10 -34.86 37.61
C PRO A 112 4.19 -35.51 38.47
N ALA A 113 4.53 -36.76 38.15
CA ALA A 113 5.58 -37.49 38.85
C ALA A 113 6.82 -36.60 38.89
N GLN A 114 7.18 -36.12 40.09
CA GLN A 114 8.45 -35.47 40.32
C GLN A 114 9.51 -36.48 39.88
N LYS A 115 10.14 -36.23 38.74
CA LYS A 115 11.31 -36.97 38.31
C LYS A 115 12.40 -36.65 39.33
N THR A 116 12.46 -37.39 40.42
CA THR A 116 13.66 -37.46 41.23
C THR A 116 14.68 -38.13 40.31
N SER A 117 15.49 -37.32 39.62
CA SER A 117 16.68 -37.81 38.94
C SER A 117 17.51 -38.55 39.98
N GLY A 118 17.40 -39.88 40.00
CA GLY A 118 18.08 -40.73 40.95
C GLY A 118 19.58 -40.54 40.78
N TYR A 119 20.24 -40.20 41.88
CA TYR A 119 21.69 -40.07 41.96
C TYR A 119 22.34 -41.40 41.58
N ASN A 120 23.20 -41.39 40.54
CA ASN A 120 23.95 -42.57 40.15
C ASN A 120 25.26 -42.64 40.97
N PRO A 121 25.40 -43.58 41.91
CA PRO A 121 26.56 -43.66 42.81
C PRO A 121 27.85 -44.06 42.09
N ASP A 122 27.76 -44.68 40.91
CA ASP A 122 28.91 -45.12 40.10
C ASP A 122 29.32 -44.08 39.05
N SER A 123 28.70 -42.90 39.04
CA SER A 123 29.08 -41.80 38.15
C SER A 123 30.40 -41.17 38.61
N PRO A 124 31.37 -40.93 37.70
CA PRO A 124 32.62 -40.22 38.03
C PRO A 124 32.37 -38.76 38.40
N VAL A 125 31.18 -38.21 38.10
CA VAL A 125 30.78 -36.86 38.47
C VAL A 125 29.56 -36.95 39.40
N GLN A 126 29.74 -36.44 40.62
CA GLN A 126 28.72 -36.37 41.66
C GLN A 126 28.36 -34.90 41.90
N VAL A 127 27.14 -34.51 41.56
CA VAL A 127 26.64 -33.15 41.83
C VAL A 127 26.11 -33.10 43.26
N LEU A 128 26.94 -32.63 44.18
CA LEU A 128 26.57 -32.32 45.55
C LEU A 128 25.98 -30.90 45.59
N GLY A 129 24.67 -30.73 45.44
CA GLY A 129 24.15 -29.36 45.25
C GLY A 129 22.63 -29.15 45.16
N ALA A 130 21.80 -30.04 45.71
CA ALA A 130 20.34 -29.81 45.80
C ALA A 130 19.86 -29.65 47.26
N GLY A 131 20.70 -29.10 48.15
CA GLY A 131 20.39 -28.88 49.57
C GLY A 131 21.63 -28.76 50.46
N PRO A 132 21.46 -28.53 51.78
CA PRO A 132 22.58 -28.49 52.73
C PRO A 132 23.38 -29.79 52.68
N LEU A 133 24.70 -29.69 52.49
CA LEU A 133 25.57 -30.87 52.44
C LEU A 133 25.54 -31.61 53.78
N SER A 134 25.26 -32.91 53.72
CA SER A 134 25.38 -33.80 54.87
C SER A 134 26.84 -33.91 55.34
N GLU A 135 27.06 -34.17 56.63
CA GLU A 135 28.40 -34.25 57.22
C GLU A 135 29.27 -35.34 56.57
N GLN A 136 28.64 -36.43 56.13
CA GLN A 136 29.30 -37.53 55.42
C GLN A 136 29.79 -37.12 54.03
N ALA A 137 29.08 -36.23 53.34
CA ALA A 137 29.51 -35.67 52.05
C ALA A 137 30.68 -34.70 52.24
N ARG A 138 30.67 -33.89 53.32
CA ARG A 138 31.75 -32.96 53.64
C ARG A 138 33.07 -33.65 53.96
N ALA A 139 33.02 -34.85 54.54
CA ALA A 139 34.22 -35.65 54.83
C ALA A 139 34.91 -36.22 53.57
N ARG A 140 34.20 -36.31 52.44
CA ARG A 140 34.75 -36.80 51.17
C ARG A 140 35.34 -35.71 50.28
N LEU A 141 35.20 -34.44 50.67
CA LEU A 141 35.76 -33.30 49.95
C LEU A 141 37.25 -33.14 50.29
N THR A 142 38.04 -32.92 49.25
CA THR A 142 39.43 -32.47 49.38
C THR A 142 39.48 -31.03 49.94
N ASP A 143 40.61 -30.62 50.50
CA ASP A 143 40.75 -29.28 51.10
C ASP A 143 40.56 -28.15 50.07
N GLU A 144 40.89 -28.41 48.80
CA GLU A 144 40.68 -27.46 47.71
C GLU A 144 39.19 -27.29 47.37
N GLU A 145 38.44 -28.39 47.32
CA GLU A 145 36.99 -28.36 47.06
C GLU A 145 36.22 -27.69 48.21
N ARG A 146 36.69 -27.83 49.46
CA ARG A 146 36.07 -27.16 50.61
C ARG A 146 36.14 -25.62 50.53
N LYS A 147 37.22 -25.06 49.97
CA LYS A 147 37.35 -23.61 49.77
C LYS A 147 36.42 -23.09 48.68
N GLN A 148 36.19 -23.88 47.64
CA GLN A 148 35.36 -23.49 46.50
C GLN A 148 33.86 -23.47 46.84
N ILE A 149 33.41 -24.28 47.82
CA ILE A 149 31.99 -24.30 48.26
C ILE A 149 31.65 -23.28 49.36
N SER A 150 32.64 -22.56 49.90
CA SER A 150 32.45 -21.59 51.00
C SER A 150 32.44 -20.12 50.54
N LEU A 151 32.19 -19.85 49.26
CA LEU A 151 32.03 -18.51 48.70
C LEU A 151 30.57 -18.21 48.37
#